data_AF-A0A447JKY1-F1
#
_entry.id   AF-A0A447JKY1-F1
#
_cell.length_a   1.000
_cell.length_b   1.000
_cell.length_c   1.000
_cell.angle_alpha   90.00
_cell.angle_beta   90.00
_cell.angle_gamma   90.00
#
_symmetry.space_group_name_H-M   'P 1'
#
loop_
_entity.id
_entity.type
_entity.pdbx_description
1 polymer ?
#
loop_
_entity_poly.entity_id
_entity_poly.type
_entity_poly.pdbx_seq_one_letter_code
_entity_poly.pdbx_strand_id
1 'polypeptide(L)'
;MLGALTLNYFGLISFTLPQAAAIGIIGGADGPTAIYLSGKLAPELLGAIAVAAYSYMALVPFNPAADYARADQRERAQNPHGAAAHGE
;
A
#
# COMPACT_ATOMS: atom_id res chain seq x y z
N MET A 1 1.31 -5.27 -9.08
CA MET A 1 1.49 -6.40 -10.01
C MET A 1 1.13 -5.97 -11.42
N LEU A 2 -0.13 -5.55 -11.67
CA LEU A 2 -0.56 -5.07 -12.99
C LEU A 2 0.35 -3.96 -13.55
N GLY A 3 0.67 -2.92 -12.76
CA GLY A 3 1.57 -1.86 -13.22
C GLY A 3 2.99 -2.33 -13.59
N ALA A 4 3.56 -3.29 -12.86
CA ALA A 4 4.87 -3.85 -13.17
C ALA A 4 4.84 -4.71 -14.45
N LEU A 5 3.74 -5.44 -14.68
CA LEU A 5 3.53 -6.20 -15.92
C LEU A 5 3.29 -5.27 -17.12
N THR A 6 2.61 -4.14 -16.92
CA THR A 6 2.41 -3.12 -17.96
C THR A 6 3.75 -2.48 -18.34
N LEU A 7 4.60 -2.11 -17.37
CA LEU A 7 5.94 -1.58 -17.63
C LEU A 7 6.83 -2.57 -18.41
N ASN A 8 6.69 -3.87 -18.10
CA ASN A 8 7.37 -4.94 -18.83
C ASN A 8 6.84 -5.07 -20.26
N TYR A 9 5.51 -4.98 -20.45
CA TYR A 9 4.88 -5.04 -21.78
C TYR A 9 5.30 -3.87 -22.69
N PHE A 10 5.49 -2.68 -22.14
CA PHE A 10 6.01 -1.51 -22.87
C PHE A 10 7.55 -1.52 -23.05
N GLY A 11 8.25 -2.54 -22.53
CA GLY A 11 9.71 -2.68 -22.68
C GLY A 11 10.53 -1.64 -21.92
N LEU A 12 9.92 -0.92 -20.98
CA LEU A 12 10.60 0.13 -20.21
C LEU A 12 11.48 -0.46 -19.12
N ILE A 13 10.98 -1.48 -18.41
CA ILE A 13 11.69 -2.16 -17.32
C ILE A 13 11.30 -3.63 -17.33
N SER A 14 12.29 -4.51 -17.39
CA SER A 14 12.07 -5.95 -17.37
C SER A 14 11.98 -6.48 -15.95
N PHE A 15 10.77 -6.83 -15.52
CA PHE A 15 10.53 -7.52 -14.25
C PHE A 15 10.18 -8.98 -14.48
N THR A 16 10.80 -9.88 -13.72
CA THR A 16 10.38 -11.28 -13.69
C THR A 16 9.02 -11.43 -13.00
N LEU A 17 8.32 -12.55 -13.22
CA LEU A 17 7.01 -12.79 -12.61
C LEU A 17 7.06 -12.74 -11.05
N PRO A 18 8.08 -13.31 -10.37
CA PRO A 18 8.26 -13.16 -8.93
C PRO A 18 8.48 -11.71 -8.48
N GLN A 19 9.25 -10.92 -9.24
CA GLN A 19 9.48 -9.51 -8.94
C GLN A 19 8.21 -8.67 -9.12
N ALA A 20 7.45 -8.91 -10.19
CA ALA A 20 6.17 -8.24 -10.41
C ALA A 20 5.13 -8.59 -9.34
N ALA A 21 5.17 -9.83 -8.82
CA ALA A 21 4.38 -10.27 -7.69
C ALA A 21 4.82 -9.57 -6.39
N ALA A 22 6.12 -9.52 -6.10
CA ALA A 22 6.69 -8.82 -4.93
C ALA A 22 6.30 -7.32 -4.92
N ILE A 23 6.42 -6.62 -6.05
CA ILE A 23 6.00 -5.22 -6.19
C ILE A 23 4.49 -5.07 -6.00
N GLY A 24 3.69 -6.05 -6.45
CA GLY A 24 2.24 -6.02 -6.30
C GLY A 24 1.74 -6.16 -4.88
N ILE A 25 2.49 -6.84 -4.02
CA ILE A 25 2.11 -7.08 -2.63
C ILE A 25 2.12 -5.77 -1.83
N ILE A 26 2.99 -4.81 -2.18
CA ILE A 26 3.04 -3.47 -1.55
C ILE A 26 1.68 -2.74 -1.64
N GLY A 27 0.95 -2.92 -2.75
CA GLY A 27 -0.30 -2.20 -3.00
C GLY A 27 -1.52 -2.75 -2.25
N GLY A 28 -1.41 -3.93 -1.63
CA GLY A 28 -2.54 -4.62 -1.00
C GLY A 28 -2.27 -5.25 0.36
N ALA A 29 -1.00 -5.39 0.78
CA ALA A 29 -0.63 -5.95 2.08
C ALA A 29 -0.17 -4.87 3.06
N ASP A 30 -0.32 -5.16 4.35
CA ASP A 30 0.29 -4.40 5.44
C ASP A 30 1.83 -4.51 5.40
N GLY A 31 2.52 -3.44 5.85
CA GLY A 31 3.98 -3.27 5.72
C GLY A 31 4.82 -4.49 6.13
N PRO A 32 4.59 -5.11 7.31
CA PRO A 32 5.30 -6.32 7.73
C PRO A 32 5.08 -7.51 6.78
N THR A 33 3.84 -7.71 6.33
CA THR A 33 3.49 -8.77 5.36
C THR A 33 4.14 -8.53 4.01
N ALA A 34 4.19 -7.27 3.55
CA ALA A 34 4.86 -6.90 2.31
C ALA A 34 6.37 -7.18 2.37
N ILE A 35 7.03 -6.87 3.49
CA ILE A 35 8.45 -7.16 3.71
C ILE A 35 8.68 -8.67 3.75
N TYR A 36 7.86 -9.41 4.50
CA TYR A 36 8.00 -10.86 4.65
C TYR A 36 7.87 -11.62 3.34
N LEU A 37 6.84 -11.33 2.53
CA LEU A 37 6.69 -11.98 1.22
C LEU A 37 7.77 -11.54 0.24
N SER A 38 8.13 -10.25 0.21
CA SER A 38 9.17 -9.75 -0.69
C SER A 38 10.51 -10.41 -0.43
N GLY A 39 10.83 -10.69 0.83
CA GLY A 39 12.03 -11.44 1.20
C GLY A 39 12.05 -12.89 0.71
N LYS A 40 10.88 -13.49 0.41
CA LYS A 40 10.76 -14.83 -0.17
C LYS A 40 10.71 -14.82 -1.70
N LEU A 41 10.06 -13.82 -2.30
CA LEU A 41 9.78 -13.78 -3.74
C LEU A 41 10.85 -13.02 -4.55
N ALA A 42 11.43 -11.95 -3.99
CA ALA A 42 12.42 -11.10 -4.63
C ALA A 42 13.35 -10.47 -3.57
N PRO A 43 14.22 -11.27 -2.90
CA PRO A 43 15.10 -10.79 -1.85
C PRO A 43 16.06 -9.66 -2.32
N GLU A 44 16.42 -9.64 -3.60
CA GLU A 44 17.22 -8.58 -4.22
C GLU A 44 16.49 -7.23 -4.29
N LEU A 45 15.15 -7.23 -4.29
CA LEU A 45 14.32 -6.03 -4.26
C LEU A 45 13.87 -5.67 -2.84
N LEU A 46 14.17 -6.48 -1.82
CA LEU A 46 13.70 -6.31 -0.45
C LEU A 46 14.04 -4.92 0.11
N GLY A 47 15.25 -4.42 -0.14
CA GLY A 47 15.67 -3.10 0.31
C GLY A 47 14.83 -1.97 -0.28
N ALA A 48 14.61 -2.00 -1.60
CA ALA A 48 13.78 -1.01 -2.29
C ALA A 48 12.31 -1.09 -1.86
N ILE A 49 11.80 -2.30 -1.67
CA ILE A 49 10.42 -2.55 -1.23
C ILE A 49 10.21 -2.06 0.21
N ALA A 50 11.17 -2.32 1.11
CA ALA A 50 11.09 -1.88 2.50
C ALA A 50 11.08 -0.34 2.60
N VAL A 51 11.94 0.34 1.83
CA VAL A 51 11.95 1.80 1.76
C VAL A 51 10.61 2.32 1.22
N ALA A 52 10.12 1.79 0.10
CA ALA A 52 8.86 2.23 -0.49
C ALA A 52 7.68 2.04 0.48
N ALA A 53 7.59 0.89 1.15
CA ALA A 53 6.51 0.58 2.09
C ALA A 53 6.50 1.53 3.30
N TYR A 54 7.65 1.72 3.97
CA TYR A 54 7.71 2.59 5.13
C TYR A 54 7.62 4.08 4.77
N SER A 55 8.20 4.51 3.64
CA SER A 55 8.05 5.89 3.17
C SER A 55 6.59 6.23 2.88
N TYR A 56 5.81 5.30 2.29
CA TYR A 56 4.39 5.54 2.04
C TYR A 56 3.59 5.63 3.35
N MET A 57 3.91 4.80 4.34
CA MET A 57 3.31 4.90 5.69
C MET A 57 3.66 6.21 6.39
N ALA A 58 4.86 6.75 6.19
CA ALA A 58 5.29 8.03 6.75
C ALA A 58 4.66 9.24 6.04
N LEU A 59 4.24 9.09 4.77
CA LEU A 59 3.59 10.15 3.99
C LEU A 59 2.09 10.30 4.32
N VAL A 60 1.50 9.32 5.00
CA VAL A 60 0.11 9.34 5.48
C VAL A 60 -0.23 10.65 6.23
N PRO A 61 0.49 11.04 7.30
CA PRO A 61 0.22 12.27 8.05
C PRO A 61 0.56 13.57 7.32
N PHE A 62 1.22 13.49 6.16
CA PHE A 62 1.57 14.67 5.38
C PHE A 62 0.43 15.11 4.45
N ASN A 63 -0.55 14.25 4.20
CA ASN A 63 -1.70 14.58 3.37
C ASN A 63 -2.92 14.88 4.26
N PRO A 64 -3.25 16.17 4.50
CA PRO A 64 -4.37 16.55 5.37
C PRO A 64 -5.68 15.87 5.00
N ALA A 65 -5.94 15.72 3.70
CA ALA A 65 -7.17 15.06 3.22
C ALA A 65 -7.25 13.59 3.66
N ALA A 66 -6.12 12.88 3.65
CA ALA A 66 -6.06 11.49 4.08
C ALA A 66 -6.19 11.38 5.62
N ASP A 67 -5.68 12.35 6.37
CA ASP A 67 -5.80 12.38 7.82
C ASP A 67 -7.22 12.65 8.28
N TYR A 68 -7.89 13.64 7.69
CA TYR A 68 -9.30 13.90 7.96
C TYR A 68 -10.18 12.70 7.62
N ALA A 69 -9.95 12.03 6.48
CA ALA A 69 -10.68 10.83 6.11
C ALA A 69 -10.51 9.69 7.13
N ARG A 70 -9.30 9.52 7.69
CA ARG A 70 -9.07 8.51 8.75
C ARG A 70 -9.67 8.93 10.08
N ALA A 71 -9.67 10.21 10.41
CA ALA A 71 -10.31 10.72 11.62
C ALA A 71 -11.82 10.44 11.59
N ASP A 72 -12.50 10.75 10.48
CA ASP A 72 -13.92 10.43 10.26
C ASP A 72 -14.18 8.92 10.37
N GLN A 73 -13.35 8.09 9.73
CA GLN A 73 -13.50 6.63 9.84
C GLN A 73 -13.30 6.10 11.27
N ARG A 74 -12.36 6.68 12.03
CA ARG A 74 -12.14 6.31 13.45
C ARG A 74 -13.33 6.68 14.31
N GLU A 75 -13.89 7.86 14.10
CA GLU A 75 -15.06 8.33 14.84
C GLU A 75 -16.28 7.43 14.56
N ARG A 76 -16.53 7.10 13.29
CA ARG A 76 -17.59 6.14 12.90
C ARG A 76 -17.41 4.76 13.49
N ALA A 77 -16.17 4.27 13.59
CA ALA A 77 -15.86 2.97 14.18
C ALA A 77 -16.08 2.95 15.71
N GLN A 78 -15.90 4.09 16.38
CA GLN A 78 -16.10 4.23 17.83
C GLN A 78 -17.57 4.48 18.20
N ASN A 79 -18.33 5.17 17.36
CA ASN A 79 -19.75 5.43 17.57
C ASN A 79 -20.61 5.07 16.35
N PRO A 80 -20.81 3.77 16.08
CA PRO A 80 -21.57 3.29 14.93
C PRO A 80 -23.05 3.69 14.96
N HIS A 81 -23.57 4.08 16.14
CA HIS A 81 -24.97 4.50 16.32
C HIS A 81 -25.19 6.01 16.14
N GLY A 82 -24.14 6.84 16.22
CA GLY A 82 -24.23 8.29 16.00
C GLY A 82 -24.19 8.72 14.53
N ALA A 83 -23.63 7.88 13.64
CA ALA A 83 -23.48 8.19 12.22
C ALA A 83 -24.80 8.31 11.43
N ALA A 84 -25.91 7.84 11.99
CA ALA A 84 -27.23 7.92 11.36
C ALA A 84 -27.89 9.31 11.46
N ALA A 85 -27.34 10.24 12.25
CA ALA A 85 -27.96 11.54 12.53
C ALA A 85 -27.46 12.71 11.64
N HIS A 86 -26.44 12.49 10.81
CA HIS A 86 -25.86 13.54 9.93
C HIS A 86 -26.31 13.44 8.46
N GLY A 87 -27.31 12.59 8.19
CA GLY A 87 -27.96 12.46 6.89
C GLY A 87 -29.40 12.96 6.93
N GLU A 88 -29.59 14.23 7.25
CA GLU A 88 -30.84 14.99 7.02
C GLU A 88 -30.51 16.32 6.30
#